data_AF-A2Q4L2-F1
#
_entry.id   AF-A2Q4L2-F1
#
_cell.length_a   1.000
_cell.length_b   1.000
_cell.length_c   1.000
_cell.angle_alpha   90.00
_cell.angle_beta   90.00
_cell.angle_gamma   90.00
#
_symmetry.space_group_name_H-M   'P 1'
#
loop_
_entity.id
_entity.type
_entity.pdbx_description
1 polymer ?
#
loop_
_entity_poly.entity_id
_entity_poly.type
_entity_poly.pdbx_seq_one_letter_code
_entity_poly.pdbx_strand_id
1 'polypeptide(L)' 'MVSLVSPCQSSFVPKRQSRDNIIVAQEVIHSMRSKKTGKGGMFIKIDLEKTYDMLK' A
#
# COMPACT_ATOMS: atom_id res chain seq x y z
N MET A 1 -3.33 -19.92 11.05
CA MET A 1 -4.41 -18.92 11.32
C MET A 1 -4.13 -17.75 10.40
N VAL A 2 -4.98 -17.50 9.39
CA VAL A 2 -4.77 -16.38 8.46
C VAL A 2 -5.17 -15.11 9.21
N SER A 3 -4.24 -14.17 9.36
CA SER A 3 -4.54 -12.84 9.90
C SER A 3 -5.50 -12.13 8.94
N LEU A 4 -6.64 -11.65 9.45
CA LEU A 4 -7.62 -10.89 8.68
C LEU A 4 -7.03 -9.56 8.15
N VAL A 5 -6.04 -9.01 8.85
CA VAL A 5 -5.38 -7.74 8.52
C VAL A 5 -4.04 -8.02 7.83
N SER A 6 -3.85 -7.44 6.66
CA SER A 6 -2.56 -7.53 5.94
C SER A 6 -1.45 -6.80 6.71
N PRO A 7 -0.19 -7.30 6.68
CA PRO A 7 0.96 -6.59 7.24
C PRO A 7 1.10 -5.15 6.72
N CYS A 8 0.76 -4.91 5.44
CA CYS A 8 0.90 -3.60 4.79
C CYS A 8 -0.36 -2.70 4.92
N GLN A 9 -1.40 -3.15 5.61
CA GLN A 9 -2.65 -2.37 5.75
C GLN A 9 -2.50 -1.32 6.86
N SER A 10 -2.11 -0.10 6.54
CA SER A 10 -1.89 0.96 7.54
C SER A 10 -3.16 1.65 8.01
N SER A 11 -4.16 1.82 7.14
CA SER A 11 -5.36 2.61 7.43
C SER A 11 -6.38 1.82 8.25
N PHE A 12 -7.06 2.51 9.17
CA PHE A 12 -8.13 1.95 10.00
C PHE A 12 -7.71 0.75 10.89
N VAL A 13 -6.42 0.63 11.20
CA VAL A 13 -5.87 -0.41 12.09
C VAL A 13 -5.32 0.27 13.37
N PRO A 14 -5.75 -0.17 14.58
CA PRO A 14 -5.19 0.36 15.82
C PRO A 14 -3.67 0.25 15.86
N LYS A 15 -3.01 1.27 16.41
CA LYS A 15 -1.53 1.37 16.51
C LYS A 15 -0.78 1.50 15.17
N ARG A 16 -1.48 1.65 14.04
CA ARG A 16 -0.88 2.08 12.75
C ARG A 16 -1.27 3.53 12.47
N GLN A 17 -0.37 4.28 11.87
CA GLN A 17 -0.54 5.70 11.56
C GLN A 17 -0.52 5.94 10.06
N SER A 18 -1.07 7.07 9.60
CA SER A 18 -1.03 7.47 8.18
C SER A 18 0.40 7.55 7.62
N ARG A 19 1.39 7.78 8.49
CA ARG A 19 2.82 7.80 8.14
C ARG A 19 3.32 6.43 7.67
N ASP A 20 2.77 5.34 8.19
CA ASP A 20 3.16 3.97 7.81
C ASP A 20 2.88 3.73 6.31
N ASN A 21 1.77 4.26 5.79
CA ASN A 21 1.45 4.18 4.36
C ASN A 21 2.49 4.89 3.49
N ILE A 22 2.97 6.04 3.96
CA ILE A 22 3.99 6.83 3.26
C ILE A 22 5.30 6.05 3.23
N ILE A 23 5.71 5.45 4.34
CA ILE A 23 6.93 4.63 4.43
C ILE A 23 6.85 3.46 3.45
N VAL A 24 5.75 2.68 3.47
CA VAL A 24 5.56 1.56 2.54
C VAL A 24 5.64 2.01 1.08
N ALA A 25 5.00 3.13 0.72
CA ALA A 25 5.08 3.67 -0.63
C ALA A 25 6.52 4.07 -1.01
N GLN A 26 7.26 4.71 -0.10
CA GLN A 26 8.67 5.09 -0.32
C GLN A 26 9.56 3.86 -0.48
N GLU A 27 9.36 2.80 0.30
CA GLU A 27 10.12 1.55 0.18
C GLU A 27 9.88 0.85 -1.16
N VAL A 28 8.63 0.84 -1.64
CA VAL A 28 8.28 0.30 -2.96
C VAL A 28 8.98 1.10 -4.05
N ILE A 29 8.86 2.43 -4.03
CA ILE A 29 9.52 3.32 -5.01
C ILE A 29 11.04 3.16 -4.97
N HIS A 30 11.63 3.14 -3.78
CA HIS A 30 13.06 2.94 -3.59
C HIS A 30 13.51 1.60 -4.16
N SER A 31 12.81 0.51 -3.84
CA SER A 31 13.10 -0.83 -4.35
C SER A 31 13.01 -0.90 -5.88
N MET A 32 12.05 -0.20 -6.48
CA MET A 32 11.92 -0.12 -7.94
C MET A 32 13.07 0.65 -8.58
N ARG A 33 13.55 1.73 -7.97
CA ARG A 33 14.71 2.51 -8.44
C ARG A 33 16.02 1.74 -8.30
N SER A 34 16.16 0.96 -7.22
CA SER A 34 17.37 0.19 -6.92
C SER A 34 17.50 -1.09 -7.77
N LYS A 35 16.40 -1.59 -8.35
CA LYS A 35 16.41 -2.75 -9.25
C LYS A 35 16.96 -2.35 -10.63
N LYS A 36 18.13 -2.92 -10.99
CA LYS A 36 18.87 -2.61 -12.24
C LYS A 36 18.57 -3.55 -13.43
N THR A 37 17.77 -4.60 -13.28
CA THR A 37 17.66 -5.67 -14.31
C THR A 37 16.32 -5.70 -15.06
N GLY A 38 16.42 -5.51 -16.39
CA GLY A 38 15.62 -6.16 -17.44
C GLY A 38 14.20 -5.68 -17.70
N LYS A 39 13.40 -5.42 -16.66
CA LYS A 39 12.03 -4.91 -16.78
C LYS A 39 11.78 -3.92 -15.63
N GLY A 40 11.50 -2.66 -15.97
CA GLY A 40 11.18 -1.64 -14.96
C GLY A 40 10.00 -2.07 -14.07
N GLY A 41 9.99 -1.63 -12.82
CA GLY A 41 8.86 -1.87 -11.93
C GLY A 41 7.65 -1.02 -12.32
N MET A 42 6.44 -1.51 -12.06
CA MET A 42 5.20 -0.74 -12.16
C MET A 42 4.55 -0.61 -10.77
N PHE A 43 4.18 0.61 -10.40
CA PHE A 43 3.39 0.90 -9.20
C PHE A 43 2.00 1.35 -9.65
N ILE A 44 0.96 0.71 -9.11
CA ILE A 44 -0.44 1.04 -9.41
C ILE A 44 -1.05 1.66 -8.17
N LYS A 45 -1.46 2.92 -8.25
CA LYS A 45 -2.28 3.57 -7.23
C LYS A 45 -3.74 3.37 -7.60
N ILE A 46 -4.46 2.62 -6.77
CA ILE A 46 -5.91 2.48 -6.86
C ILE A 46 -6.51 3.42 -5.83
N ASP A 47 -7.26 4.42 -6.30
CA ASP A 47 -8.07 5.30 -5.47
C ASP A 47 -9.53 4.99 -5.76
N LEU A 48 -10.32 4.83 -4.72
CA LEU A 48 -11.73 4.47 -4.85
C LEU A 48 -12.57 5.67 -4.41
N GLU A 49 -13.29 6.27 -5.36
CA GLU A 49 -14.18 7.38 -5.07
C GLU A 49 -15.47 6.88 -4.39
N LYS A 50 -15.84 7.50 -3.26
CA LYS A 50 -17.11 7.20 -2.54
C LYS A 50 -17.34 5.71 -2.24
N THR A 51 -16.31 5.02 -1.78
CA THR A 51 -16.38 3.59 -1.43
C THR A 51 -17.52 3.23 -0.49
N TYR A 52 -17.79 4.09 0.49
CA TYR A 52 -18.82 3.85 1.48
C TYR A 52 -20.23 3.89 0.89
N ASP A 53 -20.46 4.71 -0.15
CA ASP A 53 -21.76 4.82 -0.81
C ASP A 53 -22.08 3.58 -1.67
N MET A 54 -21.05 2.83 -2.06
CA MET A 54 -21.17 1.60 -2.86
C MET A 54 -21.35 0.34 -2.01
N LEU A 55 -21.24 0.44 -0.69
CA LEU A 55 -21.53 -0.65 0.23
C LEU A 55 -23.05 -0.72 0.43
N LYS A 56 -23.70 -1.69 -0.22
CA LYS A 56 -25.10 -2.05 0.04
C LYS A 56 -25.22 -2.95 1.25
#